data_AF-A0A540KL47-F1
#
_entry.id   AF-A0A540KL47-F1
#
_cell.length_a   1.000
_cell.length_b   1.000
_cell.length_c   1.000
_cell.angle_alpha   90.00
_cell.angle_beta   90.00
_cell.angle_gamma   90.00
#
_symmetry.space_group_name_H-M   'P 1'
#
loop_
_entity.id
_entity.type
_entity.pdbx_description
1 polymer ?
#
loop_
_entity_poly.entity_id
_entity_poly.type
_entity_poly.pdbx_seq_one_letter_code
_entity_poly.pdbx_strand_id
1 'polypeptide(L)'
;MSCSFEKEVEQQLKEARHTLLNPPFATDELLKILGEAEGLLSNVEQASHRSMQDALLPIMKALISDELFRHSDMDVKLYVASCITELMRITAPVPPYDNEWMKV
;
A
#
# COMPACT_ATOMS: atom_id res chain seq x y z
N MET A 1 11.09 -10.84 15.39
CA MET A 1 10.27 -9.75 15.98
C MET A 1 8.97 -10.37 16.49
N SER A 2 8.33 -9.82 17.53
CA SER A 2 7.26 -10.52 18.25
C SER A 2 5.96 -10.60 17.42
N CYS A 3 5.21 -11.69 17.57
CA CYS A 3 3.87 -11.88 17.00
C CYS A 3 2.87 -10.74 17.33
N SER A 4 3.18 -9.91 18.33
CA SER A 4 2.38 -8.72 18.69
C SER A 4 2.59 -7.56 17.72
N PHE A 5 3.81 -7.35 17.23
CA PHE A 5 4.13 -6.25 16.32
C PHE A 5 3.53 -6.47 14.93
N GLU A 6 3.62 -7.70 14.40
CA GLU A 6 3.03 -8.05 13.10
C GLU A 6 1.51 -7.84 13.08
N LYS A 7 0.82 -8.15 14.20
CA LYS A 7 -0.63 -7.94 14.33
C LYS A 7 -1.00 -6.46 14.37
N GLU A 8 -0.18 -5.63 15.00
CA GLU A 8 -0.38 -4.19 15.05
C GLU A 8 -0.23 -3.57 13.65
N VAL A 9 0.84 -3.93 12.93
CA VAL A 9 1.06 -3.51 11.54
C VAL A 9 -0.11 -3.96 10.66
N GLU A 10 -0.59 -5.19 10.80
CA GLU A 10 -1.72 -5.72 10.04
C GLU A 10 -3.00 -4.89 10.28
N GLN A 11 -3.27 -4.54 11.53
CA GLN A 11 -4.43 -3.74 11.89
C GLN A 11 -4.35 -2.32 11.31
N GLN A 12 -3.18 -1.69 11.41
CA GLN A 12 -2.96 -0.35 10.85
C GLN A 12 -3.08 -0.35 9.32
N LEU A 13 -2.62 -1.41 8.63
CA LEU A 13 -2.81 -1.57 7.18
C LEU A 13 -4.30 -1.69 6.82
N LYS A 14 -5.11 -2.41 7.61
CA LYS A 14 -6.56 -2.52 7.39
C LYS A 14 -7.28 -1.18 7.53
N GLU A 15 -6.79 -0.29 8.40
CA GLU A 15 -7.32 1.05 8.61
C GLU A 15 -6.90 2.00 7.49
N ALA A 16 -5.60 2.02 7.14
CA ALA A 16 -5.06 2.78 6.02
C ALA A 16 -5.82 2.49 4.72
N ARG A 17 -6.19 1.22 4.48
CA ARG A 17 -7.06 0.82 3.37
C ARG A 17 -8.36 1.61 3.32
N HIS A 18 -9.10 1.73 4.42
CA HIS A 18 -10.41 2.40 4.42
C HIS A 18 -10.28 3.85 3.96
N THR A 19 -9.21 4.50 4.39
CA THR A 19 -8.89 5.88 4.04
C THR A 19 -8.41 6.02 2.60
N LEU A 20 -7.59 5.10 2.10
CA LEU A 20 -7.13 5.09 0.71
C LEU A 20 -8.25 4.80 -0.31
N LEU A 21 -9.30 4.08 0.09
CA LEU A 21 -10.48 3.83 -0.76
C LEU A 21 -11.44 5.02 -0.82
N ASN A 22 -11.35 5.95 0.13
CA ASN A 22 -12.11 7.20 0.13
C ASN A 22 -11.16 8.33 0.53
N PRO A 23 -10.20 8.67 -0.36
CA PRO A 23 -9.15 9.61 -0.01
C PRO A 23 -9.74 10.97 0.36
N PRO A 24 -9.15 11.68 1.33
CA PRO A 24 -9.57 13.04 1.62
C PRO A 24 -9.36 13.92 0.39
N PHE A 25 -10.24 14.89 0.18
CA PHE A 25 -10.14 15.83 -0.95
C PHE A 25 -8.91 16.75 -0.86
N ALA A 26 -8.26 16.83 0.31
CA ALA A 26 -7.09 17.66 0.55
C ALA A 26 -5.78 16.89 0.30
N THR A 27 -4.90 17.45 -0.53
CA THR A 27 -3.62 16.84 -0.92
C THR A 27 -2.70 16.60 0.28
N ASP A 28 -2.62 17.52 1.24
CA ASP A 28 -1.76 17.37 2.43
C ASP A 28 -2.17 16.17 3.30
N GLU A 29 -3.48 15.94 3.44
CA GLU A 29 -3.99 14.80 4.19
C GLU A 29 -3.72 13.49 3.44
N LEU A 30 -3.89 13.49 2.12
CA LEU A 30 -3.55 12.34 1.28
C LEU A 30 -2.06 11.98 1.37
N LEU A 31 -1.17 12.97 1.31
CA LEU A 31 0.27 12.76 1.47
C LEU A 31 0.62 12.14 2.82
N LYS A 32 -0.03 12.59 3.90
CA LYS A 32 0.15 12.01 5.23
C LYS A 32 -0.24 10.53 5.26
N ILE A 33 -1.40 10.19 4.70
CA ILE A 33 -1.89 8.80 4.64
C ILE A 33 -0.95 7.91 3.82
N LEU A 34 -0.47 8.41 2.69
CA LEU A 34 0.45 7.67 1.83
C LEU A 34 1.82 7.46 2.51
N GLY A 35 2.32 8.45 3.25
CA GLY A 35 3.53 8.30 4.05
C GLY A 35 3.37 7.30 5.19
N GLU A 36 2.22 7.30 5.88
CA GLU A 36 1.91 6.29 6.90
C GLU A 36 1.84 4.89 6.28
N ALA A 37 1.18 4.74 5.12
CA ALA A 37 1.11 3.47 4.41
C ALA A 37 2.50 2.97 3.98
N GLU A 38 3.35 3.83 3.44
CA GLU A 38 4.74 3.52 3.06
C GLU A 38 5.55 3.03 4.27
N GLY A 39 5.47 3.74 5.39
CA GLY A 39 6.09 3.35 6.64
C GLY A 39 5.63 1.97 7.12
N LEU A 40 4.33 1.68 7.05
CA LEU A 40 3.80 0.36 7.41
C LEU A 40 4.31 -0.75 6.48
N LEU A 41 4.29 -0.51 5.17
CA LEU A 41 4.73 -1.48 4.17
C LEU A 41 6.22 -1.80 4.32
N SER A 42 7.07 -0.81 4.64
CA SER A 42 8.50 -1.02 4.87
C SER A 42 8.80 -2.01 6.01
N ASN A 43 7.87 -2.16 6.97
CA ASN A 43 8.00 -3.06 8.11
C ASN A 43 7.49 -4.49 7.84
N VAL A 44 6.95 -4.76 6.65
CA VAL A 44 6.41 -6.09 6.30
C VAL A 44 7.48 -6.94 5.61
N GLU A 45 7.66 -8.19 6.06
CA GLU A 45 8.61 -9.14 5.50
C GLU A 45 8.02 -9.97 4.33
N GLN A 46 8.89 -10.52 3.48
CA GLN A 46 8.52 -11.25 2.25
C GLN A 46 7.79 -12.59 2.48
N ALA A 47 7.74 -13.06 3.73
CA ALA A 47 7.10 -14.31 4.15
C ALA A 47 5.93 -14.07 5.12
N SER A 48 5.22 -12.94 4.94
CA SER A 48 4.10 -12.58 5.81
C SER A 48 2.96 -13.61 5.76
N HIS A 49 2.30 -13.82 6.90
CA HIS A 49 1.18 -14.76 7.03
C HIS A 49 0.01 -14.39 6.09
N ARG A 50 -0.85 -15.36 5.74
CA ARG A 50 -2.00 -15.15 4.84
C ARG A 50 -2.87 -13.93 5.21
N SER A 51 -3.11 -13.73 6.50
CA SER A 51 -3.91 -12.59 7.00
C SER A 51 -3.30 -11.22 6.63
N MET A 52 -1.96 -11.13 6.64
CA MET A 52 -1.25 -9.95 6.18
C MET A 52 -1.41 -9.77 4.67
N GLN A 53 -1.25 -10.84 3.89
CA GLN A 53 -1.46 -10.78 2.44
C GLN A 53 -2.88 -10.33 2.07
N ASP A 54 -3.89 -10.81 2.80
CA ASP A 54 -5.29 -10.39 2.64
C ASP A 54 -5.50 -8.91 2.96
N ALA A 55 -4.71 -8.35 3.89
CA ALA A 55 -4.73 -6.91 4.21
C ALA A 55 -4.02 -6.04 3.15
N LEU A 56 -3.00 -6.58 2.48
CA LEU A 56 -2.22 -5.87 1.45
C LEU A 56 -2.96 -5.74 0.11
N LEU A 57 -3.71 -6.76 -0.30
CA LEU A 57 -4.37 -6.80 -1.61
C LEU A 57 -5.28 -5.58 -1.88
N PRO A 58 -6.11 -5.10 -0.93
CA PRO A 58 -6.92 -3.91 -1.15
C PRO A 58 -6.10 -2.61 -1.21
N ILE A 59 -5.03 -2.49 -0.43
CA ILE A 59 -4.12 -1.31 -0.46
C ILE A 59 -3.52 -1.18 -1.85
N MET A 60 -3.02 -2.31 -2.36
CA MET A 60 -2.48 -2.42 -3.69
C MET A 60 -3.49 -2.02 -4.78
N LYS A 61 -4.75 -2.46 -4.68
CA LYS A 61 -5.81 -2.02 -5.60
C LYS A 61 -6.10 -0.52 -5.54
N ALA A 62 -6.05 0.09 -4.36
CA ALA A 62 -6.24 1.52 -4.20
C ALA A 62 -5.10 2.31 -4.87
N LEU A 63 -3.85 1.89 -4.67
CA LEU A 63 -2.66 2.57 -5.21
C LEU A 63 -2.60 2.57 -6.74
N ILE A 64 -3.15 1.54 -7.41
CA ILE A 64 -3.22 1.47 -8.88
C ILE A 64 -4.50 2.11 -9.47
N SER A 65 -5.37 2.68 -8.63
CA SER A 65 -6.53 3.41 -9.13
C SER A 65 -6.10 4.66 -9.90
N ASP A 66 -6.86 5.05 -10.93
CA ASP A 66 -6.57 6.26 -11.70
C ASP A 66 -6.51 7.51 -10.82
N GLU A 67 -7.27 7.55 -9.72
CA GLU A 67 -7.31 8.67 -8.78
C GLU A 67 -5.94 8.93 -8.11
N LEU A 68 -5.26 7.87 -7.67
CA LEU A 68 -3.94 7.98 -7.03
C LEU A 68 -2.80 7.88 -8.05
N PHE A 69 -2.88 6.93 -8.99
CA PHE A 69 -1.82 6.68 -9.96
C PHE A 69 -1.66 7.82 -10.98
N ARG A 70 -2.77 8.46 -11.37
CA ARG A 70 -2.77 9.57 -12.34
C ARG A 70 -3.02 10.93 -11.68
N HIS A 71 -2.85 11.02 -10.36
CA HIS A 71 -2.99 12.26 -9.61
C HIS A 71 -2.13 13.40 -10.22
N SER A 72 -2.52 14.67 -10.10
CA SER A 72 -1.76 15.77 -10.70
C SER A 72 -0.50 16.14 -9.90
N ASP A 73 -0.59 16.01 -8.57
CA ASP A 73 0.48 16.29 -7.63
C ASP A 73 1.65 15.28 -7.73
N MET A 74 2.88 15.78 -7.72
CA MET A 74 4.10 14.98 -7.92
C MET A 74 4.51 14.22 -6.66
N ASP A 75 4.31 14.80 -5.48
CA ASP A 75 4.65 14.15 -4.22
C ASP A 75 3.70 12.99 -3.97
N VAL A 76 2.42 13.13 -4.34
CA VAL A 76 1.45 12.02 -4.31
C VAL A 76 1.93 10.86 -5.19
N LYS A 77 2.39 11.13 -6.42
CA LYS A 77 2.94 10.08 -7.29
C LYS A 77 4.18 9.43 -6.72
N LEU A 78 5.06 10.21 -6.12
CA LEU A 78 6.29 9.72 -5.50
C LEU A 78 5.97 8.72 -4.39
N TYR A 79 5.06 9.07 -3.47
CA TYR A 79 4.64 8.16 -2.41
C TYR A 79 3.91 6.92 -2.95
N VAL A 80 3.03 7.07 -3.94
CA VAL A 80 2.36 5.93 -4.59
C VAL A 80 3.39 4.97 -5.19
N ALA A 81 4.41 5.47 -5.89
CA ALA A 81 5.48 4.66 -6.45
C ALA A 81 6.32 3.97 -5.36
N SER A 82 6.58 4.65 -4.23
CA SER A 82 7.28 4.05 -3.08
C SER A 82 6.47 2.89 -2.49
N CYS A 83 5.18 3.09 -2.21
CA CYS A 83 4.28 2.05 -1.71
C CYS A 83 4.21 0.84 -2.66
N ILE A 84 4.13 1.08 -3.98
CA ILE A 84 4.14 0.02 -5.00
C ILE A 84 5.45 -0.76 -4.96
N THR A 85 6.58 -0.07 -4.79
CA THR A 85 7.91 -0.71 -4.67
C THR A 85 8.00 -1.60 -3.44
N GLU A 86 7.48 -1.14 -2.30
CA GLU A 86 7.41 -1.97 -1.09
C GLU A 86 6.49 -3.17 -1.26
N LEU A 87 5.35 -3.03 -1.92
CA LEU A 87 4.47 -4.16 -2.24
C LEU A 87 5.16 -5.19 -3.15
N MET A 88 5.93 -4.73 -4.15
CA MET A 88 6.76 -5.62 -4.98
C MET A 88 7.83 -6.33 -4.14
N ARG A 89 8.47 -5.64 -3.19
CA ARG A 89 9.40 -6.26 -2.25
C ARG A 89 8.69 -7.33 -1.43
N ILE A 90 7.58 -7.01 -0.76
CA ILE A 90 6.86 -7.93 0.14
C ILE A 90 6.37 -9.19 -0.57
N THR A 91 5.95 -9.09 -1.83
CA THR A 91 5.34 -10.22 -2.54
C THR A 91 6.33 -11.05 -3.35
N ALA A 92 7.53 -10.51 -3.63
CA ALA A 92 8.59 -11.24 -4.29
C ALA A 92 8.86 -12.60 -3.61
N PRO A 93 9.12 -13.67 -4.38
CA PRO A 93 9.35 -13.69 -5.84
C PRO A 93 8.07 -13.72 -6.68
N VAL A 94 6.88 -13.76 -6.06
CA VAL A 94 5.60 -13.83 -6.77
C VAL A 94 5.10 -12.40 -7.00
N PRO A 95 4.88 -11.96 -8.25
CA PRO A 95 4.36 -10.62 -8.47
C PRO A 95 3.01 -10.44 -7.76
N PRO A 96 2.76 -9.27 -7.15
CA PRO A 96 1.53 -9.08 -6.40
C PRO A 96 0.29 -8.95 -7.31
N TYR A 97 0.50 -8.70 -8.61
CA TYR A 97 -0.54 -8.39 -9.60
C TYR A 97 -0.84 -9.60 -10.50
N ASP A 98 -2.07 -9.66 -11.01
CA ASP A 98 -2.33 -10.35 -12.28
C ASP A 98 -1.63 -9.55 -13.40
N ASN A 99 -0.89 -10.22 -14.29
CA ASN A 99 -0.11 -9.59 -15.36
C ASN A 99 -0.96 -8.66 -16.25
N GLU A 100 -2.27 -8.91 -16.30
CA GLU A 100 -3.24 -8.12 -17.03
C GLU A 100 -3.41 -6.68 -16.49
N TRP A 101 -2.98 -6.39 -15.27
CA TRP A 101 -3.16 -5.08 -14.61
C TRP A 101 -2.00 -4.11 -14.85
N MET A 102 -0.85 -4.60 -15.33
CA MET A 102 0.29 -3.78 -15.77
C MET A 102 0.49 -3.93 -17.28
N LYS A 103 -0.53 -3.57 -18.05
CA LYS A 103 -0.39 -3.44 -19.50
C LYS A 103 0.07 -2.02 -19.84
N VAL A 104 1.15 -1.96 -20.62
CA VAL A 104 1.70 -0.74 -21.24
C VAL A 104 0.73 -0.23 -22.30
#